data_AF-A0AAU3NS47-F1
#
_entry.id   AF-A0AAU3NS47-F1
#
_cell.length_a   1.000
_cell.length_b   1.000
_cell.length_c   1.000
_cell.angle_alpha   90.00
_cell.angle_beta   90.00
_cell.angle_gamma   90.00
#
_symmetry.space_group_name_H-M   'P 1'
#
loop_
_entity.id
_entity.type
_entity.pdbx_description
1 polymer ?
#
loop_
_entity_poly.entity_id
_entity_poly.type
_entity_poly.pdbx_seq_one_letter_code
_entity_poly.pdbx_strand_id
1 'polypeptide(L)'
;MSVYPVGSGAPLHSHNCDEHVTILEGEAEVVVDGEVTKLEQFDTTYVPSPVPHLFRNTGDRPLRILWVYTSGTVTRTFTETGVTVEHLSAQDQMG
;
A
#
# COMPACT_ATOMS: atom_id res chain seq x y z
N MET A 1 1.47 5.16 10.00
CA MET A 1 0.32 5.68 9.21
C MET A 1 0.85 6.57 8.11
N SER A 2 0.16 6.64 6.97
CA SER A 2 0.49 7.54 5.86
C SER A 2 -0.71 8.41 5.49
N VAL A 3 -0.46 9.52 4.81
CA VAL A 3 -1.50 10.39 4.24
C VAL A 3 -1.22 10.58 2.75
N TYR A 4 -2.20 10.29 1.91
CA TYR A 4 -2.11 10.44 0.46
C TYR A 4 -3.02 11.57 -0.03
N PRO A 5 -2.47 12.59 -0.72
CA PRO A 5 -3.27 13.54 -1.51
C PRO A 5 -4.21 12.85 -2.50
N VAL A 6 -5.24 13.57 -2.94
CA VAL A 6 -6.19 13.11 -3.98
C VAL A 6 -5.43 12.64 -5.22
N GLY A 7 -5.77 11.46 -5.72
CA GLY A 7 -5.16 10.85 -6.91
C GLY A 7 -3.79 10.20 -6.68
N SER A 8 -3.18 10.34 -5.50
CA SER A 8 -1.89 9.73 -5.17
C SER A 8 -2.06 8.39 -4.43
N GLY A 9 -0.97 7.65 -4.28
CA GLY A 9 -1.00 6.32 -3.70
C GLY A 9 0.39 5.71 -3.53
N ALA A 10 0.42 4.47 -3.04
CA ALA A 10 1.62 3.66 -3.12
C ALA A 10 1.73 3.08 -4.55
N PRO A 11 2.95 3.01 -5.15
CA PRO A 11 3.14 2.35 -6.45
C PRO A 11 2.85 0.85 -6.37
N LEU A 12 2.80 0.13 -7.49
CA LEU A 12 2.63 -1.32 -7.50
C LEU A 12 3.87 -2.02 -6.94
N HIS A 13 3.70 -2.79 -5.87
CA HIS A 13 4.79 -3.43 -5.16
C HIS A 13 4.39 -4.71 -4.43
N SER A 14 5.38 -5.46 -3.95
CA SER A 14 5.18 -6.57 -3.02
C SER A 14 6.11 -6.48 -1.81
N HIS A 15 5.78 -7.23 -0.77
CA HIS A 15 6.53 -7.31 0.48
C HIS A 15 7.11 -8.70 0.73
N ASN A 16 8.11 -8.78 1.61
CA ASN A 16 8.66 -10.03 2.13
C ASN A 16 7.82 -10.64 3.26
N CYS A 17 6.74 -9.99 3.67
CA CYS A 17 5.85 -10.40 4.77
C CYS A 17 4.41 -9.96 4.46
N ASP A 18 3.46 -10.54 5.18
CA ASP A 18 2.05 -10.22 5.00
C ASP A 18 1.75 -8.80 5.50
N GLU A 19 0.82 -8.15 4.81
CA GLU A 19 0.37 -6.79 5.08
C GLU A 19 -1.12 -6.77 5.40
N HIS A 20 -1.50 -6.03 6.44
CA HIS A 20 -2.86 -5.58 6.66
C HIS A 20 -2.93 -4.06 6.51
N VAL A 21 -3.96 -3.59 5.80
CA VAL A 21 -4.14 -2.17 5.53
C VAL A 21 -5.55 -1.77 5.89
N THR A 22 -5.67 -0.80 6.80
CA THR A 22 -6.96 -0.23 7.21
C THR A 22 -7.08 1.20 6.74
N ILE A 23 -8.18 1.52 6.07
CA ILE A 23 -8.52 2.90 5.70
C ILE A 23 -9.07 3.61 6.94
N LEU A 24 -8.36 4.62 7.45
CA LEU A 24 -8.79 5.37 8.63
C LEU A 24 -9.69 6.55 8.27
N GLU A 25 -9.53 7.10 7.06
CA GLU A 25 -10.26 8.27 6.56
C GLU A 25 -10.08 8.35 5.04
N GLY A 26 -11.13 8.71 4.29
CA GLY A 26 -11.08 8.85 2.83
C GLY A 26 -11.65 7.63 2.10
N GLU A 27 -11.57 7.67 0.77
CA GLU A 27 -11.98 6.60 -0.14
C GLU A 27 -10.78 6.16 -0.98
N ALA A 28 -10.61 4.85 -1.14
CA ALA A 28 -9.48 4.27 -1.86
C ALA A 28 -9.92 3.20 -2.85
N GLU A 29 -9.02 2.89 -3.78
CA GLU A 29 -8.99 1.59 -4.43
C GLU A 29 -7.70 0.86 -4.05
N VAL A 30 -7.80 -0.45 -3.95
CA VAL A 30 -6.65 -1.35 -3.90
C VAL A 30 -6.64 -2.20 -5.16
N VAL A 31 -5.47 -2.38 -5.75
CA VAL A 31 -5.22 -3.46 -6.72
C VAL A 31 -4.50 -4.58 -5.98
N VAL A 32 -5.01 -5.80 -6.04
CA VAL A 32 -4.33 -7.00 -5.51
C VAL A 32 -4.39 -8.08 -6.58
N ASP A 33 -3.24 -8.58 -7.02
CA ASP A 33 -3.16 -9.59 -8.10
C ASP A 33 -3.94 -9.21 -9.38
N GLY A 34 -3.96 -7.91 -9.70
CA GLY A 34 -4.67 -7.37 -10.85
C GLY A 34 -6.17 -7.11 -10.64
N GLU A 35 -6.76 -7.52 -9.51
CA GLU A 35 -8.15 -7.22 -9.18
C GLU A 35 -8.28 -5.88 -8.44
N VAL A 36 -9.22 -5.04 -8.90
CA VAL A 36 -9.50 -3.73 -8.29
C VAL A 36 -10.65 -3.85 -7.32
N THR A 37 -10.43 -3.44 -6.06
CA THR A 37 -11.46 -3.38 -5.03
C THR A 37 -11.55 -1.95 -4.48
N LYS A 38 -12.78 -1.43 -4.34
CA LYS A 38 -13.04 -0.14 -3.68
C LYS A 38 -13.06 -0.34 -2.18
N LEU A 39 -12.49 0.61 -1.45
CA LEU A 39 -12.41 0.60 0.00
C LEU A 39 -12.93 1.93 0.55
N GLU A 40 -13.73 1.85 1.61
CA GLU A 40 -14.20 2.98 2.38
C GLU A 40 -13.62 2.97 3.81
N GLN A 41 -14.02 3.96 4.62
CA GLN A 41 -13.52 4.10 5.98
C GLN A 41 -13.78 2.83 6.81
N PHE A 42 -12.72 2.35 7.46
CA PHE A 42 -12.65 1.14 8.29
C PHE A 42 -12.64 -0.19 7.55
N ASP A 43 -12.72 -0.19 6.21
CA ASP A 43 -12.35 -1.38 5.46
C ASP A 43 -10.90 -1.77 5.73
N THR A 44 -10.68 -3.08 5.83
CA THR A 44 -9.37 -3.66 6.07
C THR A 44 -9.09 -4.74 5.05
N THR A 45 -7.90 -4.68 4.46
CA THR A 45 -7.39 -5.71 3.56
C THR A 45 -6.40 -6.61 4.27
N TYR A 46 -6.24 -7.83 3.77
CA TYR A 46 -5.15 -8.73 4.09
C TYR A 46 -4.49 -9.14 2.77
N VAL A 47 -3.18 -8.91 2.66
CA VAL A 47 -2.39 -9.26 1.48
C VAL A 47 -1.27 -10.20 1.89
N PRO A 48 -1.30 -11.47 1.48
CA PRO A 48 -0.22 -12.40 1.77
C PRO A 48 1.03 -12.07 0.93
N SER A 49 2.20 -12.28 1.50
CA SER A 49 3.45 -12.19 0.74
C SER A 49 3.57 -13.30 -0.32
N PRO A 50 4.14 -13.04 -1.51
CA PRO A 50 4.65 -11.77 -2.04
C PRO A 50 3.70 -11.16 -3.09
N VAL A 51 2.39 -11.15 -2.84
CA VAL A 51 1.39 -10.72 -3.83
C VAL A 51 1.55 -9.24 -4.17
N PRO A 52 1.70 -8.86 -5.46
CA PRO A 52 1.75 -7.45 -5.86
C PRO A 52 0.45 -6.70 -5.57
N HIS A 53 0.57 -5.52 -4.99
CA HIS A 53 -0.54 -4.66 -4.65
C HIS A 53 -0.19 -3.17 -4.74
N LEU A 54 -1.22 -2.32 -4.87
CA LEU A 54 -1.11 -0.86 -4.79
C LEU A 54 -2.37 -0.28 -4.17
N PHE A 55 -2.24 0.84 -3.45
CA PHE A 55 -3.36 1.60 -2.91
C PHE A 55 -3.35 2.99 -3.52
N ARG A 56 -4.52 3.48 -3.95
CA ARG A 56 -4.68 4.83 -4.51
C ARG A 56 -5.86 5.54 -3.88
N ASN A 57 -5.68 6.83 -3.58
CA ASN A 57 -6.76 7.72 -3.18
C ASN A 57 -7.63 8.08 -4.40
N THR A 58 -8.89 7.62 -4.37
CA THR A 58 -9.89 7.88 -5.41
C THR A 58 -10.97 8.88 -4.97
N GLY A 59 -10.89 9.37 -3.73
CA GLY A 59 -11.81 10.34 -3.17
C GLY A 59 -11.51 11.78 -3.55
N ASP A 60 -12.17 12.72 -2.88
CA ASP A 60 -12.03 14.16 -3.06
C ASP A 60 -11.30 14.86 -1.90
N ARG A 61 -10.80 14.07 -0.93
CA ARG A 61 -10.10 14.51 0.27
C ARG A 61 -8.88 13.64 0.56
N PRO A 62 -7.95 14.05 1.45
CA PRO A 62 -6.81 13.23 1.82
C PRO A 62 -7.22 11.87 2.40
N LEU A 63 -6.55 10.82 1.94
CA LEU A 63 -6.70 9.44 2.41
C LEU A 63 -5.71 9.17 3.54
N ARG A 64 -6.17 8.61 4.66
CA ARG A 64 -5.32 8.23 5.80
C ARG A 64 -5.33 6.72 5.98
N ILE A 65 -4.14 6.12 5.98
CA ILE A 65 -3.98 4.65 5.98
C ILE A 65 -3.14 4.19 7.18
N LEU A 66 -3.58 3.13 7.84
CA LEU A 66 -2.78 2.34 8.77
C LEU A 66 -2.23 1.09 8.08
N TRP A 67 -0.91 0.92 8.14
CA TRP A 67 -0.17 -0.24 7.63
C TRP A 67 0.29 -1.09 8.81
N VAL A 68 0.06 -2.39 8.74
CA VAL A 68 0.50 -3.37 9.74
C VAL A 68 1.14 -4.55 9.03
N TYR A 69 2.36 -4.90 9.43
CA TYR A 69 3.13 -6.00 8.84
C TYR A 69 3.35 -7.11 9.87
N THR A 70 3.46 -8.35 9.40
CA THR A 70 3.74 -9.51 10.27
C THR A 70 5.22 -9.66 10.64
N SER A 71 6.07 -8.71 10.22
CA SER A 71 7.51 -8.72 10.45
C SER A 71 8.00 -7.38 11.00
N GLY A 72 9.05 -7.41 11.83
CA GLY A 72 9.80 -6.23 12.24
C GLY A 72 10.80 -5.73 11.18
N THR A 73 11.07 -6.54 10.14
CA THR A 73 11.91 -6.18 8.99
C THR A 73 11.10 -6.32 7.72
N VAL A 74 10.81 -5.19 7.08
CA VAL A 74 9.94 -5.09 5.90
C VAL A 74 10.75 -4.58 4.72
N THR A 75 10.57 -5.20 3.56
CA THR A 75 11.13 -4.77 2.28
C THR A 75 10.01 -4.51 1.30
N ARG A 76 10.23 -3.58 0.36
CA ARG A 76 9.34 -3.33 -0.76
C ARG A 76 10.06 -3.69 -2.05
N THR A 77 9.42 -4.49 -2.90
CA THR A 77 9.88 -4.79 -4.26
C THR A 77 8.96 -4.11 -5.27
N PHE A 78 9.48 -3.15 -6.03
CA PHE A 78 8.70 -2.43 -7.03
C PHE A 78 8.49 -3.28 -8.28
N THR A 79 7.26 -3.49 -8.70
CA THR A 79 6.95 -4.41 -9.81
C THR A 79 7.51 -3.93 -11.15
N GLU A 80 7.55 -2.61 -11.38
CA GLU A 80 8.05 -2.04 -12.63
C GLU A 80 9.55 -2.28 -12.83
N THR A 81 10.35 -2.17 -11.76
CA THR A 81 11.81 -2.18 -11.84
C THR A 81 12.43 -3.49 -11.34
N GLY A 82 11.70 -4.27 -10.54
CA GLY A 82 12.21 -5.43 -9.82
C GLY A 82 13.17 -5.09 -8.68
N VAL A 83 13.37 -3.81 -8.37
CA VAL A 83 14.27 -3.37 -7.29
C VAL A 83 13.61 -3.61 -5.95
N THR A 84 14.33 -4.29 -5.05
CA THR A 84 13.95 -4.48 -3.65
C THR A 84 14.73 -3.50 -2.76
N VAL A 85 14.02 -2.80 -1.89
CA VAL A 85 14.58 -1.87 -0.90
C VAL A 85 14.02 -2.14 0.49
N GLU A 86 14.72 -1.70 1.53
CA GLU A 86 14.18 -1.69 2.89
C GLU A 86 13.04 -0.67 2.98
N HIS A 87 11.92 -1.06 3.59
CA HIS A 87 10.75 -0.20 3.71
C HIS A 87 11.07 1.06 4.54
N LEU A 88 10.58 2.21 4.08
CA LEU A 88 10.83 3.54 4.64
C LEU A 88 12.29 4.02 4.59
N SER A 89 13.18 3.29 3.90
CA SER A 89 14.50 3.80 3.54
C SER A 89 14.40 5.01 2.61
N ALA A 90 15.50 5.75 2.47
CA ALA A 90 15.57 6.87 1.51
C ALA A 90 15.24 6.40 0.08
N GLN A 91 15.67 5.19 -0.29
CA GLN A 91 15.39 4.60 -1.59
C GLN A 91 13.91 4.25 -1.78
N ASP A 92 13.20 3.83 -0.72
CA ASP A 92 11.75 3.56 -0.77
C ASP A 92 10.94 4.84 -0.98
N GLN A 93 11.36 5.94 -0.34
CA GLN A 93 10.68 7.24 -0.44
C GLN A 93 10.91 7.96 -1.77
N MET A 94 11.93 7.54 -2.52
CA MET A 94 12.25 8.05 -3.86
C MET A 94 11.48 7.34 -4.98
N GLY A 95 10.61 6.38 -4.64
CA GLY A 95 9.84 5.55 -5.56
C GLY A 95 9.21 6.31 -6.72
#